data_AF-A9NYS9-F1
#
_entry.id   AF-A9NYS9-F1
#
_cell.length_a   1.000
_cell.length_b   1.000
_cell.length_c   1.000
_cell.angle_alpha   90.00
_cell.angle_beta   90.00
_cell.angle_gamma   90.00
#
_symmetry.space_group_name_H-M   'P 1'
#
loop_
_entity.id
_entity.type
_entity.pdbx_description
1 polymer ?
#
loop_
_entity_poly.entity_id
_entity_poly.type
_entity_poly.pdbx_seq_one_letter_code
_entity_poly.pdbx_strand_id
1 'polypeptide(L)'
;MMFSRLFGRPKEEANPISTLDKLNETLEMLEKKEKVLQKKIQAEVEKARDFTRAKNKKAAIQCLKRKRLYEVQIEQLGNYQLRIHDQMIMLEGAKATTETVAALRTGS
;
A
#
# COMPACT_ATOMS: atom_id res chain seq x y z
N MET A 1 23.16 21.08 -34.32
CA MET A 1 21.73 21.22 -33.99
C MET A 1 21.08 19.85 -34.11
N MET A 2 20.38 19.36 -33.07
CA MET A 2 19.21 18.48 -33.13
C MET A 2 18.88 17.95 -31.72
N PHE A 3 18.21 18.79 -30.93
CA PHE A 3 17.45 18.40 -29.74
C PHE A 3 15.99 18.66 -30.06
N SER A 4 15.19 17.63 -30.30
CA SER A 4 13.72 17.68 -30.27
C SER A 4 13.17 16.28 -30.48
N ARG A 5 12.16 15.92 -29.68
CA ARG A 5 11.32 14.70 -29.74
C ARG A 5 11.78 13.54 -28.85
N LEU A 6 11.69 13.75 -27.54
CA LEU A 6 11.48 12.65 -26.61
C LEU A 6 10.40 12.94 -25.56
N PHE A 7 9.37 13.72 -25.91
CA PHE A 7 8.20 13.93 -25.06
C PHE A 7 6.95 13.88 -25.93
N GLY A 8 6.27 12.75 -25.86
CA GLY A 8 5.10 12.44 -26.67
C GLY A 8 4.52 11.10 -26.28
N ARG A 9 4.18 10.94 -24.99
CA ARG A 9 3.13 9.97 -24.64
C ARG A 9 1.80 10.72 -24.73
N PRO A 10 0.79 10.19 -25.44
CA PRO A 10 -0.55 10.73 -25.34
C PRO A 10 -0.93 10.71 -23.86
N LYS A 11 -1.44 11.84 -23.37
CA LYS A 11 -2.02 11.96 -22.05
C LYS A 11 -3.24 11.04 -22.06
N GLU A 12 -3.05 9.79 -21.65
CA GLU A 12 -4.14 8.93 -21.22
C GLU A 12 -4.86 9.75 -20.17
N GLU A 13 -6.05 10.24 -20.50
CA GLU A 13 -6.88 10.96 -19.56
C GLU A 13 -7.23 9.96 -18.47
N ALA A 14 -6.43 9.97 -17.40
CA ALA A 14 -6.64 9.14 -16.24
C ALA A 14 -8.01 9.50 -15.69
N ASN A 15 -9.03 8.70 -16.05
CA ASN A 15 -10.37 8.85 -15.53
C ASN A 15 -10.27 8.77 -14.00
N PRO A 16 -10.59 9.86 -13.26
CA PRO A 16 -10.36 9.92 -11.81
C PRO A 16 -11.08 8.81 -11.06
N ILE A 17 -12.28 8.43 -11.54
CA ILE A 17 -13.09 7.33 -11.00
C ILE A 17 -12.34 5.99 -11.15
N SER A 18 -11.86 5.68 -12.35
CA SER A 18 -11.05 4.47 -12.59
C SER A 18 -9.73 4.44 -11.82
N THR A 19 -9.27 5.61 -11.34
CA THR A 19 -8.04 5.72 -10.54
C THR A 19 -8.34 5.44 -9.06
N LEU A 20 -9.47 5.92 -8.53
CA LEU A 20 -9.92 5.60 -7.17
C LEU A 20 -10.19 4.11 -6.98
N ASP A 21 -10.84 3.46 -7.96
CA ASP A 21 -11.11 2.01 -7.91
C ASP A 21 -9.81 1.20 -7.83
N LYS A 22 -8.79 1.55 -8.64
CA LYS A 22 -7.47 0.92 -8.60
C LYS A 22 -6.74 1.15 -7.27
N LEU A 23 -6.88 2.35 -6.67
CA LEU A 23 -6.30 2.63 -5.36
C LEU A 23 -6.96 1.79 -4.27
N ASN A 24 -8.28 1.62 -4.31
CA ASN A 24 -9.02 0.74 -3.41
C ASN A 24 -8.60 -0.73 -3.54
N GLU A 25 -8.52 -1.25 -4.77
CA GLU A 25 -8.02 -2.61 -5.04
C GLU A 25 -6.60 -2.81 -4.49
N THR A 26 -5.73 -1.80 -4.69
CA THR A 26 -4.37 -1.83 -4.16
C THR A 26 -4.36 -1.87 -2.63
N LEU A 27 -5.22 -1.08 -1.98
CA LEU A 27 -5.34 -1.04 -0.53
C LEU A 27 -5.82 -2.40 0.02
N GLU A 28 -6.82 -3.01 -0.60
CA GLU A 28 -7.31 -4.34 -0.24
C GLU A 28 -6.21 -5.41 -0.37
N MET A 29 -5.39 -5.34 -1.42
CA MET A 29 -4.23 -6.24 -1.59
C MET A 29 -3.18 -6.05 -0.49
N LEU A 30 -2.88 -4.80 -0.11
CA LEU A 30 -1.94 -4.49 0.96
C LEU A 30 -2.44 -5.03 2.31
N GLU A 31 -3.73 -4.87 2.62
CA GLU A 31 -4.36 -5.43 3.82
C GLU A 31 -4.32 -6.96 3.85
N LYS A 32 -4.64 -7.62 2.72
CA LYS A 32 -4.53 -9.08 2.60
C LYS A 32 -3.09 -9.53 2.86
N LYS A 33 -2.11 -8.82 2.32
CA LYS A 33 -0.68 -9.11 2.52
C LYS A 33 -0.28 -8.91 3.99
N GLU A 34 -0.74 -7.86 4.64
CA GLU A 34 -0.51 -7.61 6.06
C GLU A 34 -1.06 -8.77 6.92
N LYS A 35 -2.31 -9.19 6.69
CA LYS A 35 -2.93 -10.33 7.39
C LYS A 35 -2.13 -11.63 7.23
N VAL A 36 -1.56 -11.88 6.04
CA VAL A 36 -0.66 -13.02 5.81
C VAL A 36 0.63 -12.90 6.63
N LEU A 37 1.23 -11.71 6.69
CA LEU A 37 2.43 -11.47 7.48
C LEU A 37 2.18 -11.61 8.99
N GLN A 38 1.03 -11.13 9.49
CA GLN A 38 0.61 -11.32 10.88
C GLN A 38 0.48 -12.81 11.24
N LYS A 39 -0.13 -13.62 10.37
CA LYS A 39 -0.17 -15.09 10.54
C LYS A 39 1.23 -15.71 10.57
N LYS A 40 2.15 -15.25 9.71
CA LYS A 40 3.54 -15.72 9.70
C LYS A 40 4.29 -15.34 10.98
N ILE A 41 4.05 -14.14 11.52
CA ILE A 41 4.60 -13.72 12.81
C ILE A 41 4.15 -14.67 13.92
N GLN A 42 2.84 -14.95 14.01
CA GLN A 42 2.29 -15.85 15.02
C GLN A 42 2.93 -17.25 14.93
N ALA A 43 3.05 -17.79 13.71
CA ALA A 43 3.70 -19.08 13.49
C ALA A 43 5.18 -19.09 13.92
N GLU A 44 5.94 -18.03 13.66
CA GLU A 44 7.34 -17.94 14.10
C GLU A 44 7.46 -17.77 15.64
N VAL A 45 6.50 -17.11 16.28
CA VAL A 45 6.44 -17.03 17.76
C VAL A 45 6.21 -18.41 18.37
N GLU A 46 5.27 -19.19 17.83
CA GLU A 46 4.98 -20.55 18.29
C GLU A 46 6.20 -21.45 18.13
N LYS A 47 6.83 -21.47 16.94
CA LYS A 47 8.07 -22.21 16.71
C LYS A 47 9.19 -21.78 17.67
N ALA A 48 9.35 -20.48 17.92
CA ALA A 48 10.36 -20.00 18.86
C ALA A 48 10.12 -20.52 20.28
N ARG A 49 8.85 -20.59 20.73
CA ARG A 49 8.47 -21.18 22.02
C ARG A 49 8.80 -22.66 22.08
N ASP A 50 8.49 -23.41 21.02
CA ASP A 50 8.77 -24.85 20.97
C ASP A 50 10.27 -25.16 20.96
N PHE A 51 11.06 -24.40 20.18
CA PHE A 51 12.52 -24.53 20.23
C PHE A 51 13.11 -24.13 21.59
N THR A 52 12.52 -23.15 22.27
CA THR A 52 12.93 -22.77 23.62
C THR A 52 12.67 -23.92 24.62
N ARG A 53 11.49 -24.56 24.56
CA ARG A 53 11.16 -25.74 25.37
C ARG A 53 12.11 -26.91 25.09
N ALA A 54 12.47 -27.10 23.83
CA ALA A 54 13.47 -28.09 23.39
C ALA A 54 14.93 -27.69 23.71
N LYS A 55 15.16 -26.58 24.43
CA LYS A 55 16.48 -26.01 24.76
C LYS A 55 17.35 -25.69 23.53
N ASN A 56 16.75 -25.60 22.34
CA ASN A 56 17.42 -25.25 21.09
C ASN A 56 17.43 -23.72 20.88
N LYS A 57 18.32 -23.04 21.61
CA LYS A 57 18.44 -21.58 21.59
C LYS A 57 18.73 -21.01 20.19
N LYS A 58 19.56 -21.69 19.40
CA LYS A 58 19.95 -21.23 18.06
C LYS A 58 18.74 -21.17 17.11
N ALA A 59 17.92 -22.21 17.11
CA ALA A 59 16.71 -22.25 16.29
C ALA A 59 15.66 -21.22 16.76
N ALA A 60 15.47 -21.06 18.08
CA ALA A 60 14.57 -20.04 18.64
C ALA A 60 14.97 -18.62 18.20
N ILE A 61 16.26 -18.27 18.28
CA ILE A 61 16.77 -16.96 17.82
C ILE A 61 16.51 -16.78 16.32
N GLN A 62 16.66 -17.82 15.50
CA GLN A 62 16.38 -17.72 14.07
C GLN A 62 14.91 -17.44 13.78
N CYS A 63 13.97 -18.04 14.52
CA CYS A 63 12.55 -17.72 14.42
C CYS A 63 12.26 -16.27 14.82
N LEU A 64 12.87 -15.78 15.90
CA LEU A 64 12.71 -14.38 16.33
C LEU A 64 13.26 -13.37 15.30
N LYS A 65 14.36 -13.69 14.62
CA LYS A 65 14.88 -12.87 13.50
C LYS A 65 13.89 -12.84 12.33
N ARG A 66 13.28 -13.97 11.97
CA ARG A 66 12.24 -14.03 10.93
C ARG A 66 10.99 -13.23 11.32
N LYS A 67 10.53 -13.35 12.57
CA LYS A 67 9.46 -12.52 13.13
C LYS A 67 9.77 -11.04 12.92
N ARG A 68 10.96 -10.58 13.33
CA ARG A 68 11.35 -9.17 13.20
C ARG A 68 11.36 -8.70 11.75
N LEU A 69 11.78 -9.54 10.81
CA LEU A 69 11.73 -9.23 9.39
C LEU A 69 10.29 -9.00 8.91
N TYR A 70 9.33 -9.83 9.33
CA TYR A 70 7.93 -9.65 8.97
C TYR A 70 7.30 -8.41 9.62
N GLU A 71 7.68 -8.07 10.85
CA GLU A 71 7.24 -6.83 11.51
C GLU A 71 7.67 -5.58 10.72
N VAL A 72 8.93 -5.54 10.26
CA VAL A 72 9.43 -4.44 9.44
C VAL A 72 8.68 -4.37 8.11
N GLN A 73 8.32 -5.52 7.52
CA GLN A 73 7.49 -5.52 6.30
C GLN A 73 6.09 -4.97 6.56
N ILE A 74 5.45 -5.29 7.69
CA ILE A 74 4.15 -4.73 8.07
C ILE A 74 4.25 -3.20 8.23
N GLU A 75 5.28 -2.71 8.92
CA GLU A 75 5.51 -1.26 9.06
C GLU A 75 5.64 -0.56 7.70
N GLN A 76 6.38 -1.17 6.77
CA GLN A 76 6.48 -0.67 5.41
C GLN A 76 5.12 -0.66 4.70
N LEU A 77 4.30 -1.71 4.84
CA LEU A 77 2.94 -1.77 4.28
C LEU A 77 2.06 -0.63 4.82
N GLY A 78 2.12 -0.34 6.12
CA GLY A 78 1.43 0.81 6.70
C GLY A 78 1.81 2.13 6.05
N ASN A 79 3.11 2.34 5.78
CA ASN A 79 3.59 3.52 5.06
C ASN A 79 3.14 3.58 3.59
N TYR A 80 2.90 2.44 2.94
CA TYR A 80 2.29 2.41 1.60
C TYR A 80 0.81 2.76 1.66
N GLN A 81 0.06 2.20 2.62
CA GLN A 81 -1.36 2.48 2.81
C GLN A 81 -1.62 3.96 3.08
N LEU A 82 -0.83 4.59 3.95
CA LEU A 82 -0.96 6.03 4.24
C LEU A 82 -0.86 6.89 2.97
N ARG A 83 0.15 6.63 2.13
CA ARG A 83 0.33 7.37 0.87
C ARG A 83 -0.81 7.15 -0.11
N ILE A 84 -1.38 5.95 -0.16
CA ILE A 84 -2.55 5.66 -1.01
C ILE A 84 -3.76 6.44 -0.49
N HIS A 85 -3.98 6.46 0.82
CA HIS A 85 -5.05 7.28 1.41
C HIS A 85 -4.88 8.77 1.09
N ASP A 86 -3.67 9.32 1.20
CA ASP A 86 -3.39 10.71 0.82
C ASP A 86 -3.73 10.99 -0.66
N GLN A 87 -3.39 10.04 -1.55
CA GLN A 87 -3.73 10.14 -2.98
C GLN A 87 -5.24 10.08 -3.21
N MET A 88 -5.98 9.25 -2.48
CA MET A 88 -7.43 9.17 -2.57
C MET A 88 -8.07 10.49 -2.16
N ILE A 89 -7.66 11.06 -1.02
CA ILE A 89 -8.16 12.37 -0.53
C ILE A 89 -7.92 13.47 -1.57
N MET A 90 -6.72 13.49 -2.18
CA MET A 90 -6.39 14.47 -3.22
C MET A 90 -7.31 14.33 -4.46
N LEU A 91 -7.57 13.10 -4.91
CA LEU A 91 -8.43 12.83 -6.05
C LEU A 91 -9.90 13.17 -5.76
N GLU A 92 -10.39 12.86 -4.57
CA GLU A 92 -11.74 13.21 -4.12
C GLU A 92 -11.92 14.74 -4.05
N GLY A 93 -10.95 15.47 -3.50
CA GLY A 93 -10.97 16.94 -3.49
C GLY A 93 -10.94 17.56 -4.89
N ALA A 94 -10.12 17.00 -5.80
CA ALA A 94 -10.09 17.44 -7.19
C ALA A 94 -11.45 17.21 -7.88
N LYS A 95 -12.09 16.05 -7.66
CA LYS A 95 -13.43 15.74 -8.19
C LYS A 95 -14.48 16.74 -7.70
N ALA A 96 -14.55 17.00 -6.39
CA ALA A 96 -15.51 17.96 -5.83
C ALA A 96 -15.33 19.39 -6.40
N THR A 97 -14.07 19.79 -6.63
CA THR A 97 -13.76 21.08 -7.26
C THR A 97 -14.28 21.14 -8.69
N THR A 98 -14.04 20.08 -9.49
CA THR A 98 -14.54 20.02 -10.87
C THR A 98 -16.07 20.02 -10.95
N GLU A 99 -16.76 19.32 -10.04
CA GLU A 99 -18.22 19.30 -9.96
C GLU A 99 -18.79 20.68 -9.61
N THR A 100 -18.16 21.39 -8.66
CA THR A 100 -18.54 22.75 -8.27
C THR A 100 -18.39 23.73 -9.43
N VAL A 101 -17.26 23.70 -10.15
CA VAL A 101 -17.03 24.56 -11.32
C VAL A 101 -18.02 24.26 -12.45
N ALA A 102 -18.32 22.98 -12.68
CA ALA A 102 -19.32 22.58 -13.68
C ALA A 102 -20.71 23.13 -13.32
N ALA A 103 -21.14 22.97 -12.07
CA ALA A 103 -22.44 23.46 -11.60
C ALA A 103 -22.58 24.99 -11.75
N LEU A 104 -21.54 25.75 -11.42
CA LEU A 104 -21.51 27.21 -11.59
C LEU A 104 -21.66 27.62 -13.07
N ARG A 105 -20.99 26.90 -13.99
CA ARG A 105 -21.03 27.19 -15.43
C ARG A 105 -22.37 26.83 -16.08
N THR A 106 -23.07 25.81 -15.57
CA THR A 106 -24.39 25.41 -16.06
C THR A 106 -25.54 26.22 -15.46
N GLY A 107 -25.30 26.87 -14.32
CA GLY A 107 -26.28 27.73 -13.63
C GLY A 107 -26.28 29.20 -14.07
N SER A 108 -25.37 29.59 -14.96
CA SER A 108 -25.27 30.91 -15.61
C SER A 108 -25.69 30.84 -17.08
#